data_AF-A0A392QX41-F1
#
_entry.id   AF-A0A392QX41-F1
#
_cell.length_a   1.000
_cell.length_b   1.000
_cell.length_c   1.000
_cell.angle_alpha   90.00
_cell.angle_beta   90.00
_cell.angle_gamma   90.00
#
_symmetry.space_group_name_H-M   'P 1'
#
loop_
_entity.id
_entity.type
_entity.pdbx_description
1 polymer ?
#
loop_
_entity_poly.entity_id
_entity_poly.type
_entity_poly.pdbx_seq_one_letter_code
_entity_poly.pdbx_strand_id
1 'polypeptide(L)'
;DESESTQNFSDVEVIDRGFLHGDFVAAASDPTGQVGVVVDVNMSVDLWVHDGSIVKEVSSKALKRIRDFTVGDYVVLGSWLGRVDDVLDNVTVLFDDGSVCKVSKADPMNLKPISKNILEDGHFPYYPGQRVRAKSSSIFKMARWLSGLWKANRLEGTVTNVTVGSVF
;
A
#
# COMPACT_ATOMS: atom_id res chain seq x y z
N ASP A 1 -19.74 24.05 -21.85
CA ASP A 1 -19.24 23.47 -23.10
C ASP A 1 -17.76 23.18 -22.97
N GLU A 2 -17.42 21.98 -22.51
CA GLU A 2 -16.05 21.48 -22.60
C GLU A 2 -15.94 20.67 -23.89
N SER A 3 -15.51 21.33 -24.97
CA SER A 3 -15.14 20.63 -26.20
C SER A 3 -13.80 19.94 -25.98
N GLU A 4 -13.77 18.61 -26.09
CA GLU A 4 -12.52 17.86 -26.10
C GLU A 4 -11.58 18.40 -27.19
N SER A 5 -10.32 18.63 -26.83
CA SER A 5 -9.29 19.08 -27.78
C SER A 5 -8.64 17.87 -28.46
N THR A 6 -8.44 17.96 -29.77
CA THR A 6 -7.73 16.96 -30.56
C THR A 6 -6.32 17.44 -30.88
N GLN A 7 -5.35 16.53 -30.85
CA GLN A 7 -3.96 16.79 -31.23
C GLN A 7 -3.61 15.98 -32.47
N ASN A 8 -2.69 16.48 -33.30
CA ASN A 8 -2.16 15.70 -34.41
C ASN A 8 -1.22 14.62 -33.89
N PHE A 9 -1.20 13.45 -34.53
CA PHE A 9 -0.27 12.38 -34.18
C PHE A 9 1.19 12.81 -34.34
N SER A 10 1.49 13.76 -35.24
CA SER A 10 2.83 14.33 -35.42
C SER A 10 3.33 15.12 -34.21
N ASP A 11 2.42 15.53 -33.34
CA ASP A 11 2.69 16.46 -32.24
C ASP A 11 2.81 15.71 -30.90
N VAL A 12 2.78 14.37 -30.93
CA VAL A 12 2.83 13.51 -29.74
C VAL A 12 3.87 12.40 -29.93
N GLU A 13 4.60 12.10 -28.86
CA GLU A 13 5.60 11.03 -28.82
C GLU A 13 5.20 9.96 -27.80
N VAL A 14 5.26 8.69 -28.20
CA VAL A 14 5.02 7.56 -27.30
C VAL A 14 6.30 7.26 -26.53
N ILE A 15 6.31 7.60 -25.24
CA ILE A 15 7.47 7.39 -24.36
C ILE A 15 7.58 5.93 -23.89
N ASP A 16 6.44 5.28 -23.61
CA ASP A 16 6.42 3.90 -23.13
C ASP A 16 5.10 3.20 -23.48
N ARG A 17 5.07 1.86 -23.41
CA ARG A 17 3.89 1.02 -23.64
C ARG A 17 3.73 0.02 -22.50
N GLY A 18 2.57 0.04 -21.85
CA GLY A 18 2.15 -1.06 -20.98
C GLY A 18 1.66 -2.23 -21.82
N PHE A 19 2.14 -3.43 -21.52
CA PHE A 19 1.67 -4.67 -22.16
C PHE A 19 1.05 -5.60 -21.12
N LEU A 20 -0.04 -6.25 -21.52
CA LEU A 20 -0.71 -7.31 -20.78
C LEU A 20 -0.63 -8.62 -21.56
N HIS A 21 -0.79 -9.72 -20.83
CA HIS A 21 -0.93 -11.04 -21.46
C HIS A 21 -2.12 -11.03 -22.42
N GLY A 22 -1.90 -11.46 -23.66
CA GLY A 22 -2.91 -11.48 -24.72
C GLY A 22 -2.87 -10.30 -25.68
N ASP A 23 -2.06 -9.26 -25.41
CA ASP A 23 -1.93 -8.12 -26.33
C ASP A 23 -1.32 -8.55 -27.68
N PHE A 24 -1.86 -8.01 -28.77
CA PHE A 24 -1.30 -8.16 -30.11
C PHE A 24 -0.21 -7.11 -30.34
N VAL A 25 0.96 -7.57 -30.76
CA VAL A 25 2.14 -6.72 -30.95
C VAL A 25 2.86 -7.03 -32.25
N ALA A 26 3.66 -6.08 -32.72
CA ALA A 26 4.60 -6.23 -33.82
C ALA A 26 5.97 -5.65 -33.41
N ALA A 27 7.02 -5.95 -34.16
CA ALA A 27 8.35 -5.38 -33.91
C ALA A 27 8.30 -3.85 -34.07
N ALA A 28 8.87 -3.08 -33.13
CA ALA A 28 8.87 -1.63 -33.21
C ALA A 28 9.59 -1.09 -34.47
N SER A 29 10.60 -1.82 -34.95
CA SER A 29 11.33 -1.51 -36.19
C SER A 29 10.55 -1.83 -37.46
N ASP A 30 9.53 -2.68 -37.39
CA ASP A 30 8.64 -3.02 -38.50
C ASP A 30 7.22 -3.31 -37.97
N PRO A 31 6.44 -2.25 -37.66
CA PRO A 31 5.09 -2.40 -37.10
C PRO A 31 4.09 -3.06 -38.06
N THR A 32 4.44 -3.15 -39.35
CA THR A 32 3.62 -3.76 -40.40
C THR A 32 4.00 -5.21 -40.70
N GLY A 33 5.06 -5.71 -40.06
CA GLY A 33 5.62 -7.03 -40.28
C GLY A 33 4.86 -8.13 -39.54
N GLN A 34 5.61 -9.10 -39.02
CA GLN A 34 5.02 -10.22 -38.30
C GLN A 34 4.39 -9.77 -36.98
N VAL A 35 3.13 -10.14 -36.81
CA VAL A 35 2.40 -9.98 -35.55
C VAL A 35 2.62 -11.16 -34.61
N GLY A 36 2.56 -10.89 -33.30
CA GLY A 36 2.60 -11.89 -32.24
C GLY A 36 1.64 -11.54 -31.10
N VAL A 37 1.49 -12.47 -30.16
CA VAL A 37 0.69 -12.28 -28.95
C VAL A 37 1.61 -12.34 -27.74
N VAL A 38 1.44 -11.41 -26.80
CA VAL A 38 2.20 -11.39 -25.55
C VAL A 38 1.77 -12.57 -24.67
N VAL A 39 2.70 -13.49 -24.39
CA VAL A 39 2.44 -14.70 -23.57
C VAL A 39 3.01 -14.64 -22.16
N ASP A 40 3.94 -13.74 -21.88
CA ASP A 40 4.49 -13.49 -20.54
C ASP A 40 4.96 -12.03 -20.45
N VAL A 41 4.86 -11.44 -19.27
CA VAL A 41 5.34 -10.09 -18.98
C VAL A 41 6.15 -10.13 -17.69
N ASN A 42 7.43 -9.77 -17.77
CA ASN A 42 8.26 -9.56 -16.59
C ASN A 42 8.30 -8.07 -16.25
N MET A 43 7.92 -7.72 -15.02
CA MET A 43 7.88 -6.34 -14.57
C MET A 43 8.97 -6.08 -13.53
N SER A 44 9.64 -4.95 -13.66
CA SER A 44 10.53 -4.38 -12.66
C SER A 44 10.04 -2.99 -12.27
N VAL A 45 10.23 -2.61 -11.01
CA VAL A 45 9.83 -1.30 -10.50
C VAL A 45 10.99 -0.64 -9.74
N ASP A 46 10.99 0.68 -9.74
CA ASP A 46 11.86 1.48 -8.89
C ASP A 46 11.09 1.85 -7.62
N LEU A 47 11.65 1.53 -6.45
CA LEU A 47 11.02 1.75 -5.15
C LEU A 47 11.62 2.97 -4.47
N TRP A 48 10.77 3.94 -4.15
CA TRP A 48 11.15 5.05 -3.28
C TRP A 48 11.03 4.61 -1.82
N VAL A 49 12.14 4.65 -1.07
CA VAL A 49 12.20 4.20 0.32
C VAL A 49 12.24 5.37 1.31
N HIS A 50 11.97 5.09 2.58
CA HIS A 50 11.78 6.09 3.63
C HIS A 50 12.96 7.03 3.88
N ASP A 51 14.19 6.62 3.57
CA ASP A 51 15.40 7.44 3.69
C ASP A 51 15.60 8.40 2.50
N GLY A 52 14.67 8.39 1.53
CA GLY A 52 14.68 9.23 0.35
C GLY A 52 15.39 8.61 -0.86
N SER A 53 16.07 7.47 -0.71
CA SER A 53 16.75 6.78 -1.80
C SER A 53 15.77 6.02 -2.71
N ILE A 54 16.23 5.69 -3.93
CA ILE A 54 15.47 4.88 -4.89
C ILE A 54 16.21 3.56 -5.10
N VAL A 55 15.53 2.46 -4.81
CA VAL A 55 16.01 1.10 -5.11
C VAL A 55 15.49 0.74 -6.50
N LYS A 56 16.38 0.59 -7.47
CA LYS A 56 16.00 0.40 -8.87
C LYS A 56 15.82 -1.06 -9.26
N GLU A 57 15.06 -1.27 -10.33
CA GLU A 57 14.94 -2.54 -11.06
C GLU A 57 14.50 -3.74 -10.20
N VAL A 58 13.64 -3.50 -9.21
CA VAL A 58 13.15 -4.56 -8.33
C VAL A 58 12.08 -5.37 -9.05
N SER A 59 12.30 -6.67 -9.22
CA SER A 59 11.30 -7.56 -9.83
C SER A 59 10.00 -7.56 -9.03
N SER A 60 8.87 -7.41 -9.72
CA SER A 60 7.54 -7.48 -9.10
C SER A 60 7.28 -8.82 -8.40
N LYS A 61 7.95 -9.89 -8.82
CA LYS A 61 7.86 -11.23 -8.20
C LYS A 61 8.43 -11.28 -6.78
N ALA A 62 9.31 -10.34 -6.43
CA ALA A 62 9.89 -10.21 -5.09
C ALA A 62 9.06 -9.28 -4.18
N LEU A 63 7.99 -8.69 -4.70
CA LEU A 63 7.18 -7.72 -3.97
C LEU A 63 5.89 -8.35 -3.44
N LYS A 64 5.50 -7.88 -2.27
CA LYS A 64 4.20 -8.17 -1.67
C LYS A 64 3.61 -6.88 -1.17
N ARG A 65 2.28 -6.79 -1.19
CA ARG A 65 1.57 -5.71 -0.54
C ARG A 65 1.86 -5.72 0.95
N ILE A 66 1.82 -4.54 1.55
CA ILE A 66 2.00 -4.37 2.99
C ILE A 66 0.85 -5.01 3.80
N ARG A 67 -0.31 -5.23 3.16
CA ARG A 67 -1.49 -5.90 3.72
C ARG A 67 -1.95 -7.00 2.79
N ASP A 68 -2.63 -7.99 3.38
CA ASP A 68 -3.24 -9.09 2.63
C ASP A 68 -4.41 -8.59 1.76
N PHE A 69 -5.20 -7.65 2.27
CA PHE A 69 -6.38 -7.07 1.61
C PHE A 69 -6.25 -5.55 1.46
N THR A 70 -6.81 -5.01 0.39
CA THR A 70 -6.92 -3.58 0.11
C THR A 70 -8.32 -3.24 -0.39
N VAL A 71 -8.79 -2.04 -0.10
CA VAL A 71 -10.05 -1.52 -0.64
C VAL A 71 -10.07 -1.66 -2.16
N GLY A 72 -11.15 -2.23 -2.67
CA GLY A 72 -11.34 -2.51 -4.08
C GLY A 72 -10.90 -3.89 -4.54
N ASP A 73 -10.20 -4.68 -3.71
CA ASP A 73 -9.88 -6.08 -4.01
C ASP A 73 -11.15 -6.90 -4.24
N TYR A 74 -11.15 -7.74 -5.27
CA TYR A 74 -12.18 -8.77 -5.42
C TYR A 74 -11.88 -9.96 -4.52
N VAL A 75 -12.88 -10.40 -3.76
CA VAL A 75 -12.76 -11.48 -2.77
C VAL A 75 -13.85 -12.52 -2.99
N VAL A 76 -13.56 -13.77 -2.65
CA VAL A 76 -14.50 -14.89 -2.79
C VAL A 76 -14.78 -15.50 -1.41
N LEU A 77 -16.06 -15.65 -1.06
CA LEU A 77 -16.50 -16.35 0.14
C LEU A 77 -17.49 -17.46 -0.26
N GLY A 78 -17.01 -18.70 -0.34
CA GLY A 78 -17.81 -19.80 -0.87
C GLY A 78 -18.18 -19.53 -2.33
N SER A 79 -19.49 -19.42 -2.61
CA SER A 79 -20.02 -19.14 -3.96
C SER A 79 -20.23 -17.65 -4.24
N TRP A 80 -19.86 -16.76 -3.32
CA TRP A 80 -20.10 -15.31 -3.45
C TRP A 80 -18.84 -14.59 -3.90
N LEU A 81 -18.96 -13.76 -4.94
CA LEU A 81 -17.96 -12.78 -5.32
C LEU A 81 -18.32 -11.44 -4.67
N GLY A 82 -17.38 -10.87 -3.92
CA GLY A 82 -17.49 -9.55 -3.30
C GLY A 82 -16.35 -8.65 -3.70
N ARG A 83 -16.41 -7.41 -3.22
CA ARG A 83 -15.34 -6.42 -3.36
C ARG A 83 -15.14 -5.78 -2.00
N VAL A 84 -13.88 -5.65 -1.56
CA VAL A 84 -13.53 -5.05 -0.26
C VAL A 84 -13.92 -3.57 -0.27
N ASP A 85 -14.77 -3.17 0.67
CA ASP A 85 -15.21 -1.79 0.85
C ASP A 85 -14.30 -1.04 1.83
N ASP A 86 -13.90 -1.69 2.92
CA ASP A 86 -13.01 -1.11 3.94
C ASP A 86 -12.13 -2.17 4.63
N VAL A 87 -10.99 -1.72 5.17
CA VAL A 87 -10.02 -2.56 5.89
C VAL A 87 -9.62 -1.89 7.20
N LEU A 88 -9.88 -2.57 8.32
CA LEU A 88 -9.42 -2.14 9.63
C LEU A 88 -8.17 -2.91 10.05
N ASP A 89 -7.07 -2.19 10.29
CA ASP A 89 -5.81 -2.79 10.68
C ASP A 89 -5.75 -3.11 12.18
N ASN A 90 -4.99 -4.15 12.52
CA ASN A 90 -4.39 -4.24 13.83
C ASN A 90 -2.93 -3.78 13.76
N VAL A 91 -2.57 -2.83 14.62
CA VAL A 91 -1.27 -2.17 14.63
C VAL A 91 -0.50 -2.59 15.88
N THR A 92 0.70 -3.13 15.71
CA THR A 92 1.62 -3.44 16.81
C THR A 92 2.58 -2.29 17.02
N VAL A 93 2.60 -1.75 18.23
CA VAL A 93 3.36 -0.55 18.60
C VAL A 93 4.41 -0.91 19.65
N LEU A 94 5.67 -0.60 19.34
CA LEU A 94 6.82 -0.69 20.22
C LEU A 94 7.07 0.70 20.83
N PHE A 95 7.15 0.76 22.16
CA PHE A 95 7.49 1.96 22.90
C PHE A 95 9.00 2.05 23.12
N ASP A 96 9.51 3.25 23.36
CA ASP A 96 10.94 3.53 23.51
C ASP A 96 11.56 2.80 24.74
N ASP A 97 10.73 2.42 25.72
CA ASP A 97 11.13 1.60 26.87
C ASP A 97 11.09 0.08 26.62
N GLY A 98 10.89 -0.34 25.37
CA GLY A 98 10.83 -1.74 24.95
C GLY A 98 9.49 -2.43 25.16
N SER A 99 8.50 -1.75 25.75
CA SER A 99 7.16 -2.33 25.91
C SER A 99 6.44 -2.44 24.56
N VAL A 100 5.52 -3.39 24.43
CA VAL A 100 4.82 -3.66 23.17
C VAL A 100 3.33 -3.88 23.40
N CYS A 101 2.51 -3.23 22.59
CA CYS A 101 1.06 -3.46 22.57
C CYS A 101 0.54 -3.62 21.15
N LYS A 102 -0.62 -4.29 21.01
CA LYS A 102 -1.37 -4.43 19.77
C LYS A 102 -2.68 -3.67 19.90
N VAL A 103 -2.84 -2.62 19.10
CA VAL A 103 -4.10 -1.87 18.95
C VAL A 103 -4.91 -2.57 17.87
N SER A 104 -6.02 -3.18 18.26
CA SER A 104 -6.92 -3.86 17.32
C SER A 104 -7.84 -2.86 16.63
N LYS A 105 -8.12 -3.05 15.33
CA LYS A 105 -8.99 -2.15 14.54
C LYS A 105 -8.64 -0.67 14.73
N ALA A 106 -7.38 -0.34 14.53
CA ALA A 106 -6.82 0.97 14.81
C ALA A 106 -7.45 2.04 13.92
N ASP A 107 -8.12 3.01 14.55
CA ASP A 107 -8.68 4.17 13.89
C ASP A 107 -7.60 5.26 13.68
N PRO A 108 -7.30 5.67 12.43
CA PRO A 108 -6.33 6.73 12.11
C PRO A 108 -6.63 8.08 12.77
N MET A 109 -7.87 8.35 13.20
CA MET A 109 -8.20 9.57 13.96
C MET A 109 -7.77 9.48 15.43
N ASN A 110 -7.57 8.27 15.94
CA ASN A 110 -7.20 7.99 17.33
C ASN A 110 -5.73 7.58 17.49
N LEU A 111 -5.13 6.93 16.50
CA LEU A 111 -3.70 6.61 16.43
C LEU A 111 -3.10 7.25 15.18
N LYS A 112 -2.49 8.42 15.34
CA LYS A 112 -2.07 9.27 14.21
C LYS A 112 -0.59 9.10 13.89
N PRO A 113 -0.19 9.01 12.61
CA PRO A 113 1.20 9.20 12.22
C PRO A 113 1.75 10.56 12.70
N ILE A 114 2.99 10.58 13.18
CA ILE A 114 3.66 11.83 13.63
C ILE A 114 4.29 12.58 12.46
N SER A 115 4.92 11.86 11.53
CA SER A 115 5.47 12.42 10.30
C SER A 115 4.40 12.53 9.22
N LYS A 116 4.58 13.46 8.27
CA LYS A 116 3.80 13.43 7.02
C LYS A 116 3.99 12.04 6.39
N ASN A 117 2.88 11.41 6.03
CA ASN A 117 2.93 10.12 5.36
C ASN A 117 3.60 10.35 4.01
N ILE A 118 4.74 9.69 3.75
CA ILE A 118 5.45 9.79 2.46
C ILE A 118 4.53 9.33 1.33
N LEU A 119 3.63 8.41 1.68
CA LEU A 119 2.50 7.98 0.88
C LEU A 119 1.29 8.78 1.38
N GLU A 120 0.99 9.95 0.84
CA GLU A 120 -0.26 10.70 1.14
C GLU A 120 -1.52 9.93 0.65
N ASP A 121 -1.60 8.65 0.97
CA ASP A 121 -2.67 7.73 0.63
C ASP A 121 -3.45 7.41 1.90
N GLY A 122 -4.70 7.85 1.93
CA GLY A 122 -5.62 7.60 3.04
C GLY A 122 -5.93 6.11 3.23
N HIS A 123 -5.64 5.26 2.25
CA HIS A 123 -5.92 3.82 2.32
C HIS A 123 -4.86 3.04 3.12
N PHE A 124 -3.64 3.60 3.29
CA PHE A 124 -2.54 2.95 4.01
C PHE A 124 -1.99 3.82 5.15
N PRO A 125 -2.78 4.03 6.23
CA PRO A 125 -2.38 4.89 7.35
C PRO A 125 -1.15 4.39 8.12
N TYR A 126 -0.89 3.07 8.12
CA TYR A 126 0.15 2.44 8.95
C TYR A 126 1.11 1.56 8.16
N TYR A 127 2.40 1.64 8.50
CA TYR A 127 3.47 0.77 8.03
C TYR A 127 4.59 0.58 9.07
N PRO A 128 5.34 -0.54 9.06
CA PRO A 128 6.47 -0.74 9.96
C PRO A 128 7.54 0.36 9.86
N GLY A 129 8.07 0.79 11.01
CA GLY A 129 9.05 1.89 11.13
C GLY A 129 8.41 3.26 11.33
N GLN A 130 7.11 3.41 11.07
CA GLN A 130 6.39 4.67 11.25
C GLN A 130 6.23 5.03 12.74
N ARG A 131 6.45 6.31 13.08
CA ARG A 131 6.09 6.84 14.40
C ARG A 131 4.62 7.23 14.46
N VAL A 132 3.95 6.77 15.51
CA VAL A 132 2.53 7.04 15.76
C VAL A 132 2.33 7.64 17.15
N ARG A 133 1.33 8.51 17.26
CA ARG A 133 0.87 9.13 18.50
C ARG A 133 -0.61 8.85 18.72
N ALA A 134 -0.94 8.28 19.88
CA ALA A 134 -2.32 8.15 20.30
C ALA A 134 -2.89 9.51 20.73
N LYS A 135 -4.14 9.79 20.34
CA LYS A 135 -4.90 10.97 20.79
C LYS A 135 -5.08 11.01 22.31
N SER A 136 -5.14 9.84 22.93
CA SER A 136 -5.22 9.65 24.39
C SER A 136 -4.54 8.35 24.78
N SER A 137 -3.94 8.32 25.98
CA SER A 137 -3.32 7.10 26.52
C SER A 137 -4.33 5.98 26.77
N SER A 138 -5.64 6.28 26.81
CA SER A 138 -6.71 5.28 26.89
C SER A 138 -6.73 4.32 25.69
N ILE A 139 -6.29 4.77 24.51
CA ILE A 139 -6.17 3.92 23.31
C ILE A 139 -5.23 2.74 23.60
N PHE A 140 -4.07 3.01 24.20
CA PHE A 140 -3.13 1.97 24.61
C PHE A 140 -3.57 1.22 25.87
N LYS A 141 -4.40 1.83 26.73
CA LYS A 141 -4.98 1.12 27.89
C LYS A 141 -5.91 -0.01 27.45
N MET A 142 -6.67 0.21 26.38
CA MET A 142 -7.59 -0.79 25.80
C MET A 142 -6.89 -1.76 24.84
N ALA A 143 -5.63 -1.52 24.50
CA ALA A 143 -4.85 -2.38 23.62
C ALA A 143 -4.44 -3.69 24.32
N ARG A 144 -4.13 -4.71 23.51
CA ARG A 144 -3.57 -5.96 24.03
C ARG A 144 -2.07 -5.80 24.25
N TRP A 145 -1.62 -5.79 25.50
CA TRP A 145 -0.20 -5.74 25.84
C TRP A 145 0.46 -7.09 25.57
N LEU A 146 1.53 -7.08 24.77
CA LEU A 146 2.32 -8.27 24.44
C LEU A 146 3.56 -8.36 25.33
N SER A 147 4.09 -7.21 25.76
CA SER A 147 5.19 -7.09 26.71
C SER A 147 5.09 -5.74 27.44
N GLY A 148 5.45 -5.72 28.73
CA GLY A 148 5.28 -4.54 29.58
C GLY A 148 3.82 -4.25 29.94
N LEU A 149 3.56 -3.09 30.53
CA LEU A 149 2.25 -2.69 31.07
C LEU A 149 1.93 -1.25 30.69
N TRP A 150 0.66 -0.94 30.45
CA TRP A 150 0.22 0.43 30.18
C TRP A 150 0.71 1.45 31.22
N LYS A 151 1.05 2.66 30.74
CA LYS A 151 1.37 3.83 31.56
C LYS A 151 0.72 5.07 30.94
N ALA A 152 0.22 5.97 31.78
CA ALA A 152 -0.51 7.17 31.32
C ALA A 152 0.35 8.13 30.45
N ASN A 153 1.66 8.15 30.67
CA ASN A 153 2.62 8.98 29.91
C ASN A 153 3.01 8.38 28.56
N ARG A 154 2.57 7.16 28.23
CA ARG A 154 2.83 6.55 26.91
C ARG A 154 1.80 7.05 25.91
N LEU A 155 2.24 7.95 25.05
CA LEU A 155 1.42 8.50 23.97
C LEU A 155 2.00 8.21 22.59
N GLU A 156 3.25 7.77 22.50
CA GLU A 156 3.95 7.59 21.23
C GLU A 156 4.68 6.26 21.19
N GLY A 157 4.79 5.71 19.99
CA GLY A 157 5.58 4.53 19.73
C GLY A 157 5.85 4.35 18.24
N THR A 158 6.55 3.29 17.92
CA THR A 158 6.92 2.91 16.56
C THR A 158 6.09 1.70 16.14
N VAL A 159 5.47 1.78 14.97
CA VAL A 159 4.77 0.64 14.36
C VAL A 159 5.81 -0.42 14.00
N THR A 160 5.62 -1.65 14.46
CA THR A 160 6.52 -2.77 14.16
C THR A 160 5.86 -3.80 13.25
N ASN A 161 4.54 -3.88 13.27
CA ASN A 161 3.78 -4.83 12.45
C ASN A 161 2.36 -4.30 12.23
N VAL A 162 1.84 -4.48 11.02
CA VAL A 162 0.47 -4.15 10.61
C VAL A 162 -0.14 -5.42 10.03
N THR A 163 -1.30 -5.83 10.55
CA THR A 163 -2.01 -7.02 10.09
C THR A 163 -3.46 -6.68 9.87
N VAL A 164 -4.14 -7.34 8.94
CA VAL A 164 -5.57 -7.14 8.74
C VAL A 164 -6.33 -7.59 10.00
N GLY A 165 -7.20 -6.71 10.51
CA GLY A 165 -8.07 -6.99 11.65
C GLY A 165 -9.49 -7.30 11.25
N SER A 166 -10.04 -6.56 10.29
CA SER A 166 -11.35 -6.86 9.68
C SER A 166 -11.37 -6.33 8.26
N VAL A 167 -12.16 -7.00 7.43
CA VAL A 167 -12.43 -6.66 6.03
C VAL A 167 -13.94 -6.58 5.90
N PHE A 168 -14.43 -5.55 5.21
CA PHE A 168 -15.85 -5.32 4.96
C PHE A 168 -16.16 -5.52 3.48
#